data_AF-A0A6C0CBP5-F1
#
_entry.id   AF-A0A6C0CBP5-F1
#
_cell.length_a   1.000
_cell.length_b   1.000
_cell.length_c   1.000
_cell.angle_alpha   90.00
_cell.angle_beta   90.00
_cell.angle_gamma   90.00
#
_symmetry.space_group_name_H-M   'P 1'
#
loop_
_entity.id
_entity.type
_entity.pdbx_description
1 polymer ?
#
loop_
_entity_poly.entity_id
_entity_poly.type
_entity_poly.pdbx_seq_one_letter_code
_entity_poly.pdbx_strand_id
1 'polypeptide(L)'
;MVKKHMKSADNMYHINGHKYQVLNGSRAQVWHGTAYKTKGNLKKPDLLMNKRGHVVSRKVYNRAKREKRLEKAGYFTKKGKFGWVRHDNSKTRRRRSRKSRS
;
A
#
# COMPACT_ATOMS: atom_id res chain seq x y z
N MET A 1 13.18 1.03 27.55
CA MET A 1 13.95 2.04 26.78
C MET A 1 14.52 1.35 25.55
N VAL A 2 14.24 1.81 24.33
CA VAL A 2 14.75 1.15 23.10
C VAL A 2 16.18 1.62 22.83
N LYS A 3 17.12 0.70 22.60
CA LYS A 3 18.50 1.05 22.28
C LYS A 3 18.56 1.84 20.96
N LYS A 4 19.04 3.07 21.00
CA LYS A 4 19.19 3.93 19.83
C LYS A 4 20.35 3.43 18.97
N HIS A 5 20.15 3.33 17.66
CA HIS A 5 21.25 3.07 16.73
C HIS A 5 22.13 4.32 16.65
N MET A 6 23.39 4.20 17.06
CA MET A 6 24.41 5.24 16.95
C MET A 6 25.33 4.92 15.77
N LYS A 7 26.04 5.94 15.29
CA LYS A 7 27.08 5.76 14.27
C LYS A 7 28.31 5.10 14.91
N SER A 8 29.01 4.29 14.14
CA SER A 8 30.33 3.78 14.52
C SER A 8 31.42 4.82 14.18
N ALA A 9 32.68 4.51 14.47
CA ALA A 9 33.84 5.37 14.23
C ALA A 9 34.03 5.76 12.74
N ASP A 10 33.50 4.95 11.82
CA ASP A 10 33.51 5.17 10.38
C ASP A 10 32.38 6.09 9.87
N ASN A 11 31.64 6.73 10.78
CA ASN A 11 30.48 7.57 10.49
C ASN A 11 29.27 6.84 9.85
N MET A 12 29.27 5.51 9.78
CA MET A 12 28.16 4.70 9.25
C MET A 12 27.36 4.01 10.37
N TYR A 13 26.11 3.65 10.04
CA TYR A 13 25.26 2.82 10.88
C TYR A 13 25.43 1.35 10.52
N HIS A 14 25.86 0.54 11.49
CA HIS A 14 25.95 -0.91 11.36
C HIS A 14 24.73 -1.56 12.01
N ILE A 15 23.87 -2.17 11.20
CA ILE A 15 22.63 -2.78 11.68
C ILE A 15 22.47 -4.13 10.99
N ASN A 16 22.41 -5.20 11.77
CA ASN A 16 22.22 -6.57 11.30
C ASN A 16 23.22 -6.99 10.20
N GLY A 17 24.50 -6.60 10.33
CA GLY A 17 25.56 -6.93 9.35
C GLY A 17 25.57 -6.05 8.10
N HIS A 18 24.67 -5.07 7.97
CA HIS A 18 24.66 -4.12 6.87
C HIS A 18 25.09 -2.72 7.32
N LYS A 19 25.76 -2.00 6.42
CA LYS A 19 26.18 -0.60 6.63
C LYS A 19 25.23 0.36 5.90
N TYR A 20 24.84 1.43 6.60
CA TYR A 20 23.96 2.48 6.08
C TYR A 20 24.57 3.85 6.35
N GLN A 21 24.46 4.77 5.41
CA GLN A 21 24.93 6.15 5.60
C GLN A 21 24.01 6.92 6.54
N VAL A 22 22.70 6.67 6.42
CA VAL A 22 21.67 7.35 7.21
C VAL A 22 20.73 6.34 7.86
N LEU A 23 20.25 6.65 9.07
CA LEU A 23 19.30 5.79 9.76
C LEU A 23 17.89 5.90 9.14
N ASN A 24 17.45 7.14 8.91
CA ASN A 24 16.13 7.45 8.36
C ASN A 24 16.30 8.11 6.99
N GLY A 25 15.62 7.59 5.98
CA GLY A 25 15.64 8.15 4.62
C GLY A 25 14.31 8.04 3.89
N SER A 26 14.32 8.38 2.61
CA SER A 26 13.20 8.17 1.69
C SER A 26 12.99 6.68 1.39
N ARG A 27 11.82 6.30 0.86
CA ARG A 27 11.55 4.91 0.46
C ARG A 27 12.56 4.42 -0.60
N ALA A 28 12.94 5.29 -1.53
CA ALA A 28 13.96 4.97 -2.53
C ALA A 28 15.32 4.71 -1.88
N GLN A 29 15.77 5.59 -0.97
CA GLN A 29 17.04 5.40 -0.25
C GLN A 29 17.09 4.09 0.54
N VAL A 30 15.97 3.69 1.16
CA VAL A 30 15.87 2.40 1.86
C VAL A 30 15.93 1.22 0.88
N TRP A 31 15.28 1.34 -0.28
CA TRP A 31 15.31 0.32 -1.32
C TRP A 31 16.72 0.12 -1.89
N HIS A 32 17.43 1.20 -2.16
CA HIS A 32 18.81 1.17 -2.68
C HIS A 32 19.87 0.85 -1.62
N GLY A 33 19.50 0.81 -0.33
CA GLY A 33 20.42 0.43 0.76
C GLY A 33 21.25 1.58 1.34
N THR A 34 20.98 2.83 0.96
CA THR A 34 21.60 4.01 1.56
C THR A 34 21.10 4.25 2.99
N ALA A 35 19.81 3.98 3.21
CA ALA A 35 19.12 4.19 4.48
C ALA A 35 18.63 2.87 5.10
N TYR A 36 18.65 2.77 6.43
CA TYR A 36 18.13 1.57 7.11
C TYR A 36 16.60 1.49 7.05
N LYS A 37 15.92 2.59 7.37
CA LYS A 37 14.46 2.66 7.44
C LYS A 37 13.93 4.02 7.02
N THR A 38 12.63 4.12 6.85
CA THR A 38 11.94 5.40 6.64
C THR A 38 11.53 6.04 7.97
N LYS A 39 11.14 7.33 7.95
CA LYS A 39 10.56 8.01 9.12
C LYS A 39 9.34 7.26 9.72
N GLY A 40 8.60 6.52 8.89
CA GLY A 40 7.49 5.66 9.30
C GLY A 40 7.89 4.22 9.66
N ASN A 41 9.16 3.96 9.96
CA ASN A 41 9.72 2.65 10.33
C ASN A 41 9.59 1.54 9.27
N LEU A 42 9.31 1.87 8.00
CA LEU A 42 9.35 0.87 6.91
C LEU A 42 10.80 0.53 6.59
N LYS A 43 11.12 -0.76 6.58
CA LYS A 43 12.41 -1.32 6.14
C LYS A 43 12.30 -1.84 4.71
N LYS A 44 13.43 -2.19 4.10
CA LYS A 44 13.47 -2.78 2.75
C LYS A 44 12.48 -3.93 2.49
N PRO A 45 12.29 -4.94 3.37
CA PRO A 45 11.28 -6.00 3.14
C PRO A 45 9.83 -5.52 3.09
N ASP A 46 9.53 -4.40 3.78
CA ASP A 46 8.19 -3.79 3.80
C ASP A 46 7.88 -3.00 2.54
N LEU A 47 8.86 -2.85 1.64
CA LEU A 47 8.77 -2.11 0.39
C LEU A 47 8.73 -3.06 -0.81
N LEU A 48 8.19 -2.55 -1.92
CA LEU A 48 8.27 -3.19 -3.23
C LEU A 48 8.26 -2.14 -4.33
N MET A 49 8.86 -2.47 -5.47
CA MET A 49 8.79 -1.65 -6.67
C MET A 49 7.53 -2.02 -7.45
N ASN A 50 6.68 -1.03 -7.73
CA ASN A 50 5.49 -1.25 -8.55
C ASN A 50 5.87 -1.31 -10.05
N LYS A 51 4.91 -1.67 -10.90
CA LYS A 51 5.11 -1.73 -12.36
C LYS A 51 5.50 -0.38 -13.01
N ARG A 52 5.29 0.73 -12.30
CA ARG A 52 5.63 2.10 -12.75
C ARG A 52 7.01 2.55 -12.22
N GLY A 53 7.76 1.66 -11.58
CA GLY A 53 9.08 1.95 -11.02
C GLY A 53 9.08 2.67 -9.66
N HIS A 54 7.92 2.92 -9.05
CA HIS A 54 7.87 3.57 -7.73
C HIS A 54 8.00 2.56 -6.60
N VAL A 55 8.82 2.90 -5.59
CA VAL A 55 8.95 2.14 -4.35
C VAL A 55 7.79 2.47 -3.41
N VAL A 56 6.89 1.51 -3.23
CA VAL A 56 5.68 1.62 -2.41
C VAL A 56 5.70 0.67 -1.22
N SER A 57 4.84 0.92 -0.23
CA SER A 57 4.66 -0.02 0.87
C SER A 57 3.93 -1.28 0.41
N ARG A 58 4.49 -2.44 0.74
CA ARG A 58 3.91 -3.76 0.45
C ARG A 58 2.52 -3.94 1.06
N LYS A 59 2.35 -3.50 2.31
CA LYS A 59 1.06 -3.58 3.02
C LYS A 59 -0.05 -2.83 2.26
N VAL A 60 0.24 -1.60 1.83
CA VAL A 60 -0.74 -0.76 1.12
C VAL A 60 -1.02 -1.30 -0.28
N TYR A 61 0.01 -1.75 -0.99
CA TYR A 61 -0.13 -2.37 -2.31
C TYR A 61 -1.05 -3.61 -2.27
N ASN A 62 -0.80 -4.52 -1.32
CA ASN A 62 -1.62 -5.72 -1.14
C ASN A 62 -3.05 -5.39 -0.71
N ARG A 63 -3.21 -4.41 0.21
CA ARG A 63 -4.53 -3.93 0.63
C ARG A 63 -5.34 -3.38 -0.55
N ALA A 64 -4.72 -2.55 -1.39
CA ALA A 64 -5.38 -1.98 -2.55
C ALA A 64 -5.89 -3.05 -3.53
N LYS A 65 -5.10 -4.09 -3.79
CA LYS A 65 -5.51 -5.24 -4.64
C LYS A 65 -6.69 -6.02 -4.08
N ARG A 66 -6.75 -6.19 -2.76
CA ARG A 66 -7.81 -6.95 -2.08
C ARG A 66 -9.10 -6.14 -1.96
N GLU A 67 -9.00 -4.85 -1.63
CA GLU A 67 -10.17 -4.06 -1.28
C GLU A 67 -10.96 -3.59 -2.49
N LYS A 68 -10.30 -3.29 -3.62
CA LYS A 68 -10.95 -2.85 -4.88
C LYS A 68 -12.08 -1.84 -4.64
N ARG A 69 -11.79 -0.80 -3.87
CA ARG A 69 -12.79 0.13 -3.30
C ARG A 69 -13.71 0.76 -4.35
N LEU A 70 -13.16 1.14 -5.50
CA LEU A 70 -13.93 1.74 -6.60
C LEU A 70 -14.93 0.74 -7.19
N GLU A 71 -14.48 -0.48 -7.52
CA GLU A 71 -15.35 -1.55 -8.02
C GLU A 71 -16.45 -1.89 -7.00
N LYS A 72 -16.11 -2.01 -5.71
CA LYS A 72 -17.08 -2.27 -4.64
C LYS A 72 -18.09 -1.13 -4.46
N ALA A 73 -17.67 0.11 -4.67
CA ALA A 73 -18.54 1.28 -4.66
C ALA A 73 -19.36 1.42 -5.96
N GLY A 74 -19.23 0.50 -6.91
CA GLY A 74 -19.99 0.47 -8.15
C GLY A 74 -19.36 1.26 -9.30
N TYR A 75 -18.12 1.75 -9.16
CA TYR A 75 -17.42 2.51 -10.20
C TYR A 75 -16.52 1.59 -11.04
N PHE A 76 -16.78 1.55 -12.34
CA PHE A 76 -16.05 0.75 -13.32
C PHE A 76 -15.57 1.59 -14.50
N THR A 77 -14.72 1.00 -15.34
CA THR A 77 -14.22 1.62 -16.58
C THR A 77 -14.54 0.69 -17.75
N LYS A 78 -15.01 1.24 -18.88
CA LYS A 78 -15.27 0.48 -20.11
C LYS A 78 -14.35 1.00 -21.23
N LYS A 79 -13.64 0.10 -21.92
CA LYS A 79 -12.77 0.46 -23.05
C LYS A 79 -13.59 1.24 -24.09
N GLY A 80 -13.06 2.38 -24.56
CA GLY A 80 -13.73 3.26 -25.51
C GLY A 80 -14.76 4.24 -24.92
N LYS A 81 -14.99 4.23 -23.60
CA LYS A 81 -15.82 5.23 -22.91
C LYS A 81 -14.95 6.03 -21.94
N PHE A 82 -14.88 7.34 -22.16
CA PHE A 82 -14.21 8.27 -21.25
C PHE A 82 -15.03 8.44 -19.97
N GLY A 83 -14.34 8.50 -18.81
CA GLY A 83 -14.97 8.62 -17.50
C GLY A 83 -15.31 7.28 -16.82
N TRP A 84 -16.15 7.34 -15.78
CA TRP A 84 -16.58 6.19 -14.99
C TRP A 84 -17.95 5.68 -15.46
N VAL A 85 -18.17 4.38 -15.29
CA VAL A 85 -19.45 3.71 -15.51
C VAL A 85 -19.94 3.20 -14.17
N ARG A 86 -21.14 3.62 -13.76
CA ARG A 86 -21.79 3.03 -12.58
C ARG A 86 -22.37 1.69 -12.95
N HIS A 87 -22.04 0.66 -12.19
CA HIS A 87 -22.88 -0.52 -12.10
C HIS A 87 -23.67 -0.40 -10.80
N ASP A 88 -24.96 -0.08 -10.92
CA ASP A 88 -25.83 -0.16 -9.76
C ASP A 88 -25.97 -1.64 -9.41
N ASN A 89 -25.30 -2.06 -8.34
CA ASN A 89 -25.60 -3.31 -7.66
C ASN A 89 -26.98 -3.24 -6.95
N SER A 90 -27.97 -2.60 -7.58
CA SER A 90 -29.36 -2.75 -7.23
C SER A 90 -29.79 -4.17 -7.63
N LYS A 91 -29.30 -5.16 -6.88
CA LYS A 91 -30.21 -6.23 -6.49
C LYS A 91 -31.27 -5.52 -5.67
N THR A 92 -32.27 -4.98 -6.35
CA THR A 92 -33.56 -4.65 -5.78
C THR A 92 -33.90 -5.90 -4.99
N ARG A 93 -33.79 -5.83 -3.65
CA ARG A 93 -34.48 -6.77 -2.79
C ARG A 93 -35.94 -6.49 -3.14
N ARG A 94 -36.46 -7.16 -4.17
CA ARG A 94 -37.89 -7.26 -4.44
C ARG A 94 -38.40 -7.83 -3.13
N ARG A 95 -38.87 -6.96 -2.24
CA ARG A 95 -39.67 -7.34 -1.09
C ARG A 95 -40.82 -8.11 -1.74
N ARG A 96 -40.74 -9.44 -1.72
CA ARG A 96 -41.86 -10.28 -2.11
C ARG A 96 -42.96 -9.92 -1.13
N SER A 97 -43.85 -9.01 -1.54
CA SER A 97 -45.06 -8.74 -0.79
C SER A 97 -45.79 -10.07 -0.72
N ARG A 98 -45.82 -10.69 0.45
CA ARG A 98 -46.71 -11.81 0.71
C ARG A 98 -48.12 -11.24 0.57
N LYS A 99 -48.77 -11.50 -0.55
CA LYS A 99 -50.19 -11.18 -0.74
C LYS A 99 -50.96 -12.12 0.17
N SER A 100 -51.42 -11.64 1.32
CA SER A 100 -52.42 -12.34 2.11
C SER A 100 -53.69 -12.43 1.27
N ARG A 101 -54.19 -13.65 1.05
CA ARG A 101 -55.56 -13.86 0.61
C ARG A 101 -56.43 -13.82 1.86
N SER A 102 -57.44 -12.96 1.80
CA SER A 102 -58.61 -12.96 2.69
C SER A 102 -59.40 -14.26 2.54
#